data_AF-A0A946M3Z6-F1
#
_entry.id   AF-A0A946M3Z6-F1
#
_cell.length_a   1.000
_cell.length_b   1.000
_cell.length_c   1.000
_cell.angle_alpha   90.00
_cell.angle_beta   90.00
_cell.angle_gamma   90.00
#
_symmetry.space_group_name_H-M   'P 1'
#
loop_
_entity.id
_entity.type
_entity.pdbx_description
1 polymer ?
#
loop_
_entity_poly.entity_id
_entity_poly.type
_entity_poly.pdbx_seq_one_letter_code
_entity_poly.pdbx_strand_id
1 'polypeptide(L)'
;MSDIVDKIQKAAVHRLNQMAQQVIDDTGRQIIDSIEDFKALSEQSNEILMRFMTNLNNNFDELMGREVTEEQTIFNFETLSLVQEEELDLIVALEGMVNAARNEHLAVYIGFNTRLSSLFPRKRLDESTNPLDPNQLASAFLEALRPLELDPQNSLTVYRASNRCFDDG
;
A
#
# COMPACT_ATOMS: atom_id res chain seq x y z
N MET A 1 11.80 -19.48 -12.97
CA MET A 1 11.81 -18.65 -11.73
C MET A 1 11.07 -17.34 -11.99
N SER A 2 11.47 -16.57 -13.02
CA SER A 2 10.70 -15.40 -13.51
C SER A 2 9.21 -15.72 -13.70
N ASP A 3 8.87 -16.77 -14.45
CA ASP A 3 7.48 -17.12 -14.76
C ASP A 3 6.54 -17.32 -13.54
N ILE A 4 7.07 -17.78 -12.40
CA ILE A 4 6.27 -17.96 -11.18
C ILE A 4 6.04 -16.61 -10.52
N VAL A 5 7.09 -15.79 -10.41
CA VAL A 5 7.01 -14.44 -9.85
C VAL A 5 6.14 -13.55 -10.72
N ASP A 6 6.24 -13.65 -12.05
CA ASP A 6 5.40 -12.92 -13.00
C ASP A 6 3.91 -13.29 -12.86
N LYS A 7 3.60 -14.56 -12.53
CA LYS A 7 2.23 -14.98 -12.23
C LYS A 7 1.74 -14.44 -10.89
N ILE A 8 2.60 -14.44 -9.87
CA ILE A 8 2.30 -13.87 -8.55
C ILE A 8 2.04 -12.38 -8.68
N GLN A 9 2.92 -11.64 -9.37
CA GLN A 9 2.78 -10.22 -9.65
C GLN A 9 1.44 -9.93 -10.33
N LYS A 10 1.13 -10.61 -11.44
CA LYS A 10 -0.13 -10.41 -12.17
C LYS A 10 -1.36 -10.69 -11.30
N ALA A 11 -1.35 -11.78 -10.54
CA ALA A 11 -2.47 -12.13 -9.66
C ALA A 11 -2.64 -11.13 -8.52
N ALA A 12 -1.54 -10.72 -7.89
CA ALA A 12 -1.55 -9.76 -6.79
C ALA A 12 -1.98 -8.38 -7.27
N VAL A 13 -1.39 -7.84 -8.33
CA VAL A 13 -1.76 -6.53 -8.90
C VAL A 13 -3.23 -6.51 -9.29
N HIS A 14 -3.75 -7.57 -9.92
CA HIS A 14 -5.17 -7.64 -10.27
C HIS A 14 -6.08 -7.61 -9.04
N ARG A 15 -5.79 -8.43 -8.02
CA ARG A 15 -6.60 -8.52 -6.79
C ARG A 15 -6.53 -7.22 -5.98
N LEU A 16 -5.33 -6.70 -5.77
CA LEU A 16 -5.11 -5.46 -5.01
C LEU A 16 -5.74 -4.25 -5.72
N ASN A 17 -5.74 -4.21 -7.06
CA ASN A 17 -6.44 -3.16 -7.79
C ASN A 17 -7.97 -3.21 -7.56
N GLN A 18 -8.57 -4.41 -7.54
CA GLN A 18 -10.00 -4.55 -7.22
C GLN A 18 -10.32 -4.08 -5.81
N MET A 19 -9.46 -4.40 -4.85
CA MET A 19 -9.61 -4.02 -3.45
C MET A 19 -9.42 -2.52 -3.27
N ALA A 20 -8.40 -1.92 -3.91
CA ALA A 20 -8.19 -0.48 -3.91
C ALA A 20 -9.39 0.29 -4.50
N GLN A 21 -10.00 -0.22 -5.58
CA GLN A 21 -11.23 0.38 -6.12
C GLN A 21 -12.37 0.32 -5.10
N GLN A 22 -12.58 -0.82 -4.44
CA GLN A 22 -13.61 -0.96 -3.39
C GLN A 22 -13.38 0.02 -2.25
N VAL A 23 -12.13 0.21 -1.83
CA VAL A 23 -11.75 1.16 -0.79
C VAL A 23 -12.08 2.59 -1.19
N ILE A 24 -11.74 2.99 -2.41
CA ILE A 24 -12.05 4.34 -2.91
C ILE A 24 -13.57 4.54 -2.94
N ASP A 25 -14.31 3.54 -3.42
CA ASP A 25 -15.77 3.60 -3.50
C ASP A 25 -16.44 3.66 -2.12
N ASP A 26 -15.97 2.87 -1.15
CA ASP A 26 -16.54 2.77 0.20
C ASP A 26 -16.12 3.95 1.08
N THR A 27 -14.87 4.39 0.97
CA THR A 27 -14.39 5.59 1.68
C THR A 27 -15.08 6.83 1.14
N GLY A 28 -15.32 6.88 -0.18
CA GLY A 28 -16.12 7.94 -0.78
C GLY A 28 -17.51 8.07 -0.15
N ARG A 29 -18.11 6.97 0.31
CA ARG A 29 -19.41 7.02 1.01
C ARG A 29 -19.31 7.43 2.49
N GLN A 30 -18.14 7.29 3.11
CA GLN A 30 -17.92 7.54 4.53
C GLN A 30 -17.39 8.95 4.83
N ILE A 31 -16.70 9.61 3.89
CA ILE A 31 -16.26 11.01 4.03
C ILE A 31 -17.50 11.91 3.88
N ILE A 32 -18.22 12.14 4.98
CA ILE A 32 -19.42 12.98 5.04
C ILE A 32 -19.08 14.46 5.33
N ASP A 33 -17.85 14.78 5.72
CA ASP A 33 -17.52 16.12 6.25
C ASP A 33 -16.78 17.07 5.29
N SER A 34 -16.23 16.57 4.17
CA SER A 34 -15.50 17.41 3.18
C SER A 34 -15.95 17.06 1.75
N ILE A 35 -16.97 17.75 1.23
CA ILE A 35 -17.51 17.54 -0.14
C ILE A 35 -16.41 17.68 -1.21
N GLU A 36 -15.39 18.50 -0.95
CA GLU A 36 -14.29 18.80 -1.87
C GLU A 36 -13.31 17.62 -2.02
N ASP A 37 -12.86 17.04 -0.92
CA ASP A 37 -11.95 15.87 -0.91
C ASP A 37 -12.64 14.61 -1.46
N PHE A 38 -13.92 14.43 -1.15
CA PHE A 38 -14.74 13.37 -1.74
C PHE A 38 -14.78 13.48 -3.26
N LYS A 39 -15.04 14.69 -3.77
CA LYS A 39 -15.10 14.94 -5.20
C LYS A 39 -13.74 14.68 -5.85
N ALA A 40 -12.64 15.11 -5.24
CA ALA A 40 -11.29 14.85 -5.73
C ALA A 40 -10.95 13.34 -5.78
N LEU A 41 -11.30 12.57 -4.72
CA LEU A 41 -11.13 11.12 -4.68
C LEU A 41 -11.90 10.40 -5.79
N SER A 42 -13.15 10.80 -6.03
CA SER A 42 -13.99 10.21 -7.07
C SER A 42 -13.50 10.59 -8.48
N GLU A 43 -13.19 11.87 -8.72
CA GLU A 43 -12.75 12.39 -10.02
C GLU A 43 -11.39 11.82 -10.43
N GLN A 44 -10.47 11.61 -9.46
CA GLN A 44 -9.13 11.09 -9.72
C GLN A 44 -8.97 9.58 -9.47
N SER A 45 -10.07 8.85 -9.24
CA SER A 45 -10.04 7.43 -8.90
C SER A 45 -9.22 6.59 -9.89
N ASN A 46 -9.38 6.84 -11.19
CA ASN A 46 -8.61 6.15 -12.22
C ASN A 46 -7.11 6.49 -12.16
N GLU A 47 -6.74 7.76 -11.95
CA GLU A 47 -5.33 8.15 -11.77
C GLU A 47 -4.72 7.53 -10.51
N ILE A 48 -5.45 7.50 -9.38
CA ILE A 48 -5.00 6.88 -8.14
C ILE A 48 -4.72 5.39 -8.37
N LEU A 49 -5.63 4.67 -9.02
CA LEU A 49 -5.45 3.25 -9.30
C LEU A 49 -4.29 2.98 -10.26
N MET A 50 -4.12 3.81 -11.29
CA MET A 50 -2.96 3.72 -12.18
C MET A 50 -1.66 3.92 -11.40
N ARG A 51 -1.57 4.95 -10.54
CA ARG A 51 -0.37 5.20 -9.70
C ARG A 51 -0.12 4.06 -8.73
N PHE A 52 -1.15 3.55 -8.08
CA PHE A 52 -1.03 2.40 -7.17
C PHE A 52 -0.51 1.16 -7.90
N MET A 53 -1.05 0.85 -9.08
CA MET A 53 -0.56 -0.26 -9.91
C MET A 53 0.90 -0.05 -10.35
N THR A 54 1.28 1.17 -10.72
CA THR A 54 2.68 1.50 -11.03
C THR A 54 3.58 1.27 -9.80
N ASN A 55 3.20 1.77 -8.63
CA ASN A 55 3.96 1.59 -7.38
C ASN A 55 4.10 0.10 -7.00
N LEU A 56 3.03 -0.69 -7.11
CA LEU A 56 3.10 -2.12 -6.86
C LEU A 56 4.03 -2.84 -7.86
N ASN A 57 3.90 -2.53 -9.15
CA ASN A 57 4.76 -3.15 -10.17
C ASN A 57 6.23 -2.81 -9.94
N ASN A 58 6.53 -1.56 -9.57
CA ASN A 58 7.88 -1.13 -9.23
C ASN A 58 8.45 -1.90 -8.03
N ASN A 59 7.66 -2.13 -6.96
CA ASN A 59 8.11 -2.96 -5.82
C ASN A 59 8.44 -4.41 -6.26
N PHE A 60 7.63 -4.98 -7.17
CA PHE A 60 7.90 -6.29 -7.75
C PHE A 60 9.14 -6.29 -8.66
N ASP A 61 9.33 -5.25 -9.46
CA ASP A 61 10.47 -5.09 -10.35
C ASP A 61 11.77 -4.92 -9.55
N GLU A 62 11.74 -4.17 -8.43
CA GLU A 62 12.86 -4.08 -7.48
C GLU A 62 13.20 -5.46 -6.88
N LEU A 63 12.18 -6.22 -6.44
CA LEU A 63 12.38 -7.60 -5.98
C LEU A 63 12.98 -8.49 -7.08
N MET A 64 12.62 -8.29 -8.34
CA MET A 64 13.17 -9.04 -9.48
C MET A 64 14.53 -8.50 -9.98
N GLY A 65 14.96 -7.32 -9.53
CA GLY A 65 16.17 -6.65 -10.00
C GLY A 65 16.05 -6.15 -11.43
N ARG A 66 14.82 -5.79 -11.86
CA ARG A 66 14.54 -5.11 -13.12
C ARG A 66 14.76 -3.60 -12.92
N GLU A 67 15.04 -2.89 -14.01
CA GLU A 67 15.13 -1.43 -13.96
C GLU A 67 13.78 -0.85 -13.54
N VAL A 68 13.77 -0.11 -12.43
CA VAL A 68 12.58 0.59 -11.94
C VAL A 68 12.45 1.89 -12.75
N THR A 69 11.27 2.12 -13.31
CA THR A 69 11.06 3.20 -14.30
C THR A 69 10.93 4.59 -13.64
N GLU A 70 10.75 4.68 -12.33
CA GLU A 70 10.55 5.94 -11.58
C GLU A 70 11.19 5.88 -10.18
N GLU A 71 11.69 7.02 -9.66
CA GLU A 71 12.10 7.15 -8.26
C GLU A 71 10.88 6.95 -7.35
N GLN A 72 10.71 5.73 -6.83
CA GLN A 72 9.79 5.51 -5.74
C GLN A 72 10.35 6.23 -4.51
N THR A 73 9.75 7.35 -4.13
CA THR A 73 9.84 7.77 -2.74
C THR A 73 9.14 6.71 -1.92
N ILE A 74 9.91 5.79 -1.32
CA ILE A 74 9.42 4.98 -0.21
C ILE A 74 8.78 5.98 0.74
N PHE A 75 7.49 5.85 1.00
CA PHE A 75 6.82 6.65 2.02
C PHE A 75 7.40 6.24 3.36
N ASN A 76 8.56 6.80 3.69
CA ASN A 76 9.14 6.66 5.00
C ASN A 76 8.41 7.67 5.87
N PHE A 77 7.55 7.14 6.74
CA PHE A 77 6.80 7.89 7.75
C PHE A 77 7.72 8.81 8.59
N GLU A 78 9.02 8.51 8.70
CA GLU A 78 10.02 9.37 9.35
C GLU A 78 10.40 10.64 8.54
N THR A 79 10.07 10.71 7.24
CA THR A 79 10.41 11.85 6.35
C THR A 79 9.41 13.00 6.45
N LEU A 80 8.34 12.83 7.24
CA LEU A 80 7.43 13.89 7.66
C LEU A 80 8.17 14.83 8.65
N SER A 81 9.16 15.55 8.15
CA SER A 81 10.05 16.41 8.94
C SER A 81 9.48 17.82 9.07
N LEU A 82 8.49 17.98 9.96
CA LEU A 82 8.36 19.11 10.90
C LEU A 82 7.22 18.77 11.87
N VAL A 83 7.53 17.86 12.78
CA VAL A 83 6.61 17.17 13.69
C VAL A 83 5.71 18.16 14.45
N GLN A 84 4.48 18.31 13.97
CA GLN A 84 3.33 18.73 14.78
C GLN A 84 2.79 17.48 15.48
N GLU A 85 2.33 17.62 16.72
CA GLU A 85 1.91 16.51 17.61
C GLU A 85 0.89 15.57 16.95
N GLU A 86 0.02 16.13 16.11
CA GLU A 86 -1.01 15.43 15.34
C GLU A 86 -0.42 14.47 14.29
N GLU A 87 0.69 14.79 13.64
CA GLU A 87 1.31 13.91 12.63
C GLU A 87 1.97 12.67 13.26
N LEU A 88 2.47 12.80 14.49
CA LEU A 88 3.10 11.69 15.21
C LEU A 88 2.06 10.63 15.62
N ASP A 89 0.87 11.07 16.04
CA ASP A 89 -0.26 10.17 16.32
C ASP A 89 -0.71 9.39 15.08
N LEU A 90 -0.62 10.01 13.89
CA LEU A 90 -0.90 9.33 12.63
C LEU A 90 0.14 8.25 12.35
N ILE A 91 1.44 8.57 12.45
CA ILE A 91 2.51 7.59 12.22
C ILE A 91 2.33 6.37 13.13
N VAL A 92 2.09 6.60 14.42
CA VAL A 92 1.87 5.52 15.40
C VAL A 92 0.61 4.71 15.08
N ALA A 93 -0.48 5.36 14.67
CA ALA A 93 -1.70 4.67 14.27
C ALA A 93 -1.49 3.81 13.01
N LEU A 94 -0.73 4.31 12.04
CA LEU A 94 -0.41 3.62 10.79
C LEU A 94 0.46 2.39 11.07
N GLU A 95 1.53 2.53 11.87
CA GLU A 95 2.37 1.41 12.31
C GLU A 95 1.57 0.35 13.09
N GLY A 96 0.67 0.79 13.98
CA GLY A 96 -0.21 -0.08 14.72
C GLY A 96 -1.12 -0.92 13.82
N MET A 97 -1.66 -0.31 12.76
CA MET A 97 -2.52 -0.98 11.78
C MET A 97 -1.75 -1.94 10.86
N VAL A 98 -0.56 -1.56 10.39
CA VAL A 98 0.34 -2.46 9.64
C VAL A 98 0.66 -3.70 10.47
N ASN A 99 1.03 -3.49 11.74
CA ASN A 99 1.35 -4.57 12.66
C ASN A 99 0.13 -5.45 12.95
N ALA A 100 -1.07 -4.85 13.08
CA ALA A 100 -2.31 -5.61 13.25
C ALA A 100 -2.61 -6.51 12.03
N ALA A 101 -2.58 -5.95 10.82
CA ALA A 101 -2.76 -6.67 9.56
C ALA A 101 -1.77 -7.84 9.42
N ARG A 102 -0.49 -7.57 9.70
CA ARG A 102 0.55 -8.62 9.64
C ARG A 102 0.30 -9.75 10.65
N ASN A 103 -0.20 -9.42 11.84
CA ASN A 103 -0.42 -10.38 12.92
C ASN A 103 -1.71 -11.20 12.76
N GLU A 104 -2.74 -10.65 12.12
CA GLU A 104 -4.02 -11.32 11.91
C GLU A 104 -3.89 -12.61 11.08
N HIS A 105 -2.98 -12.61 10.10
CA HIS A 105 -2.71 -13.77 9.24
C HIS A 105 -1.26 -14.26 9.34
N LEU A 106 -0.65 -14.10 10.51
CA LEU A 106 0.78 -14.32 10.75
C LEU A 106 1.28 -15.70 10.25
N ALA A 107 0.54 -16.78 10.50
CA ALA A 107 0.95 -18.12 10.07
C ALA A 107 0.98 -18.27 8.54
N VAL A 108 -0.04 -17.72 7.85
CA VAL A 108 -0.11 -17.73 6.38
C VAL A 108 0.98 -16.84 5.81
N TYR A 109 1.19 -15.67 6.41
CA TYR A 109 2.21 -14.70 6.03
C TYR A 109 3.62 -15.29 6.15
N ILE A 110 3.98 -15.92 7.27
CA ILE A 110 5.27 -16.58 7.47
C ILE A 110 5.48 -17.68 6.42
N GLY A 111 4.47 -18.53 6.19
CA GLY A 111 4.56 -19.60 5.21
C GLY A 111 4.69 -19.10 3.77
N PHE A 112 4.00 -18.00 3.43
CA PHE A 112 4.15 -17.32 2.14
C PHE A 112 5.54 -16.71 1.98
N ASN A 113 5.99 -15.91 2.94
CA ASN A 113 7.33 -15.28 2.91
C ASN A 113 8.44 -16.31 2.81
N THR A 114 8.36 -17.41 3.57
CA THR A 114 9.37 -18.49 3.50
C THR A 114 9.47 -19.06 2.08
N ARG A 115 8.32 -19.31 1.43
CA ARG A 115 8.27 -19.81 0.05
C ARG A 115 8.78 -18.77 -0.93
N LEU A 116 8.39 -17.50 -0.78
CA LEU A 116 8.87 -16.42 -1.63
C LEU A 116 10.38 -16.23 -1.48
N SER A 117 10.92 -16.22 -0.27
CA SER A 117 12.35 -16.15 0.04
C SER A 117 13.16 -17.27 -0.60
N SER A 118 12.59 -18.48 -0.69
CA SER A 118 13.24 -19.60 -1.39
C SER A 118 13.42 -19.37 -2.90
N LEU A 119 12.61 -18.49 -3.50
CA LEU A 119 12.75 -18.10 -4.90
C LEU A 119 13.85 -17.04 -5.11
N PHE A 120 14.28 -16.34 -4.06
CA PHE A 120 15.29 -15.29 -4.12
C PHE A 120 16.45 -15.56 -3.15
N PRO A 121 17.24 -16.64 -3.33
CA PRO A 121 18.27 -17.05 -2.37
C PRO A 121 19.41 -16.04 -2.19
N ARG A 122 19.49 -15.01 -3.05
CA ARG A 122 20.48 -13.93 -3.01
C ARG A 122 19.93 -12.59 -2.52
N LYS A 123 18.62 -12.51 -2.25
CA LYS A 123 17.98 -11.30 -1.70
C LYS A 123 17.41 -11.64 -0.34
N ARG A 124 17.55 -10.71 0.61
CA ARG A 124 16.83 -10.78 1.86
C ARG A 124 15.41 -10.30 1.60
N LEU A 125 14.44 -11.14 1.95
CA LEU A 125 13.03 -10.79 1.93
C LEU A 125 12.59 -10.54 3.38
N ASP A 126 12.22 -9.30 3.63
CA ASP A 126 11.68 -8.79 4.88
C ASP A 126 10.58 -7.76 4.58
N GLU A 127 10.06 -7.10 5.61
CA GLU A 127 8.96 -6.14 5.52
C GLU A 127 9.27 -4.95 4.59
N SER A 128 10.56 -4.65 4.37
CA SER A 128 11.01 -3.56 3.49
C SER A 128 11.18 -3.97 2.02
N THR A 129 11.19 -5.27 1.72
CA THR A 129 11.57 -5.82 0.41
C THR A 129 10.54 -6.80 -0.15
N ASN A 130 9.58 -7.24 0.65
CA ASN A 130 8.45 -8.04 0.20
C ASN A 130 7.35 -7.13 -0.36
N PRO A 131 7.11 -7.10 -1.68
CA PRO A 131 6.12 -6.21 -2.30
C PRO A 131 4.67 -6.45 -1.81
N LEU A 132 4.43 -7.55 -1.09
CA LEU A 132 3.14 -7.91 -0.49
C LEU A 132 3.14 -7.81 1.03
N ASP A 133 4.18 -7.24 1.65
CA ASP A 133 4.09 -6.88 3.06
C ASP A 133 3.02 -5.79 3.25
N PRO A 134 2.21 -5.84 4.32
CA PRO A 134 1.20 -4.82 4.57
C PRO A 134 1.74 -3.40 4.53
N ASN A 135 2.98 -3.16 4.98
CA ASN A 135 3.62 -1.85 4.93
C ASN A 135 3.92 -1.39 3.50
N GLN A 136 4.33 -2.30 2.62
CA GLN A 136 4.62 -2.00 1.21
C GLN A 136 3.34 -1.68 0.44
N LEU A 137 2.26 -2.42 0.72
CA LEU A 137 0.94 -2.16 0.13
C LEU A 137 0.38 -0.81 0.59
N ALA A 138 0.44 -0.57 1.90
CA ALA A 138 0.08 0.69 2.54
C ALA A 138 0.82 1.88 1.92
N SER A 139 2.15 1.80 1.86
CA SER A 139 3.00 2.85 1.32
C SER A 139 2.70 3.11 -0.15
N ALA A 140 2.60 2.05 -0.97
CA ALA A 140 2.28 2.17 -2.39
C ALA A 140 0.93 2.87 -2.64
N PHE A 141 -0.05 2.63 -1.76
CA PHE A 141 -1.37 3.25 -1.86
C PHE A 141 -1.37 4.71 -1.39
N LEU A 142 -0.71 5.03 -0.27
CA LEU A 142 -0.55 6.40 0.22
C LEU A 142 0.19 7.28 -0.80
N GLU A 143 1.25 6.75 -1.41
CA GLU A 143 1.96 7.44 -2.50
C GLU A 143 1.06 7.75 -3.69
N ALA A 144 0.11 6.87 -4.01
CA ALA A 144 -0.85 7.10 -5.10
C ALA A 144 -1.83 8.24 -4.79
N LEU A 145 -2.15 8.44 -3.51
CA LEU A 145 -3.03 9.51 -3.01
C LEU A 145 -2.32 10.85 -2.84
N ARG A 146 -0.97 10.88 -2.76
CA ARG A 146 -0.18 12.09 -2.50
C ARG A 146 -0.62 13.32 -3.32
N PRO A 147 -0.92 13.22 -4.64
CA PRO A 147 -1.30 14.40 -5.43
C PRO A 147 -2.68 14.98 -5.11
N LEU A 148 -3.47 14.31 -4.27
CA LEU A 148 -4.75 14.84 -3.78
C LEU A 148 -4.57 15.78 -2.58
N GLU A 149 -3.37 15.83 -1.98
CA GLU A 149 -3.06 16.70 -0.83
C GLU A 149 -4.11 16.60 0.28
N LEU A 150 -4.63 15.39 0.51
CA LEU A 150 -5.63 15.13 1.53
C LEU A 150 -5.12 15.58 2.89
N ASP A 151 -6.00 16.18 3.69
CA ASP A 151 -5.66 16.48 5.07
C ASP A 151 -5.28 15.20 5.84
N PRO A 152 -4.54 15.32 6.95
CA PRO A 152 -4.02 14.14 7.65
C PRO A 152 -5.13 13.21 8.19
N GLN A 153 -6.30 13.75 8.53
CA GLN A 153 -7.45 12.99 9.05
C GLN A 153 -8.16 12.20 7.93
N ASN A 154 -8.29 12.79 6.75
CA ASN A 154 -8.86 12.15 5.57
C ASN A 154 -7.91 11.09 5.03
N SER A 155 -6.60 11.35 5.03
CA SER A 155 -5.57 10.37 4.70
C SER A 155 -5.65 9.13 5.60
N LEU A 156 -5.85 9.32 6.91
CA LEU A 156 -5.98 8.22 7.85
C LEU A 156 -7.30 7.47 7.72
N THR A 157 -8.39 8.17 7.35
CA THR A 157 -9.68 7.53 7.06
C THR A 157 -9.58 6.60 5.85
N VAL A 158 -9.00 7.10 4.75
CA VAL A 158 -8.72 6.31 3.55
C VAL A 158 -7.81 5.13 3.88
N TYR A 159 -6.75 5.35 4.66
CA TYR A 159 -5.86 4.29 5.08
C TYR A 159 -6.55 3.18 5.90
N ARG A 160 -7.38 3.55 6.89
CA ARG A 160 -8.13 2.58 7.70
C ARG A 160 -9.09 1.74 6.85
N ALA A 161 -9.64 2.32 5.78
CA ALA A 161 -10.48 1.61 4.84
C ALA A 161 -9.64 0.67 3.97
N SER A 162 -8.47 1.13 3.50
CA SER A 162 -7.51 0.31 2.77
C SER A 162 -7.07 -0.91 3.54
N ASN A 163 -6.60 -0.73 4.79
CA ASN A 163 -6.10 -1.82 5.62
C ASN A 163 -7.19 -2.88 5.82
N ARG A 164 -8.41 -2.46 6.20
CA ARG A 164 -9.55 -3.38 6.36
C ARG A 164 -9.89 -4.14 5.09
N CYS A 165 -9.89 -3.47 3.94
CA CYS A 165 -10.18 -4.14 2.69
C CYS A 165 -9.07 -5.14 2.33
N PHE A 166 -7.80 -4.76 2.49
CA PHE A 166 -6.64 -5.63 2.26
C PHE A 166 -6.60 -6.85 3.20
N ASP A 167 -7.15 -6.73 4.40
CA ASP A 167 -7.25 -7.82 5.38
C ASP A 167 -8.39 -8.81 5.06
N ASP A 168 -9.51 -8.36 4.50
CA ASP A 168 -10.69 -9.20 4.19
C ASP A 168 -10.56 -10.06 2.91
N GLY A 169 -9.43 -9.98 2.18
CA GLY A 169 -9.29 -10.43 0.79
C GLY A 169 -8.52 -11.73 0.55
#